data_AF-A0A2G4IIT2-F1
#
_entry.id   AF-A0A2G4IIT2-F1
#
_cell.length_a   1.000
_cell.length_b   1.000
_cell.length_c   1.000
_cell.angle_alpha   90.00
_cell.angle_beta   90.00
_cell.angle_gamma   90.00
#
_symmetry.space_group_name_H-M   'P 1'
#
loop_
_entity.id
_entity.type
_entity.pdbx_description
1 polymer ?
#
loop_
_entity_poly.entity_id
_entity_poly.type
_entity_poly.pdbx_seq_one_letter_code
_entity_poly.pdbx_strand_id
1 'polypeptide(L)'
;MRLLQPSPKGVACFTKEVLLKKLTIFMIISSATLACSAPAQSKDHMLDPSKPEDALEIMKRTQCGEADGVAAVYHWSGKIYSRRPGEPDRHLFNGEGMNVRQCVRVEDPKRGVGYRQVSREIMLYLDPKTNEVVRMWDNPFTGEKVGVMQIANDPVNSPPNYPYSADGKPYKLPNIRQEGDWMFMPLEVPLFYHNELQGDYQDYEGGKYHAMEIFDFTMRASEILDKRNKTAYPAISWVRISGWMPWMKMRGREGTIIFNAMGNKLKSYDVLPKILKDEIAANYPTYNVPPPGDDPRKNATTWTEFKKWIDAKRAADLKK
;
A
#
# COMPACT_ATOMS: atom_id res chain seq x y z
N MET A 1 13.63 47.68 -12.24
CA MET A 1 14.37 48.97 -12.25
C MET A 1 15.31 48.95 -11.04
N ARG A 2 16.56 49.37 -11.25
CA ARG A 2 17.75 49.15 -10.41
C ARG A 2 17.68 49.74 -9.00
N LEU A 3 18.31 49.00 -8.08
CA LEU A 3 19.30 49.38 -7.04
C LEU A 3 18.99 50.57 -6.12
N LEU A 4 19.24 50.37 -4.82
CA LEU A 4 20.41 50.96 -4.12
C LEU A 4 20.41 50.58 -2.62
N GLN A 5 21.49 49.93 -2.17
CA GLN A 5 21.98 50.04 -0.79
C GLN A 5 22.60 51.43 -0.58
N PRO A 6 22.75 51.87 0.68
CA PRO A 6 24.12 52.03 1.18
C PRO A 6 24.32 51.68 2.67
N SER A 7 25.55 51.26 2.99
CA SER A 7 26.25 51.54 4.27
C SER A 7 27.39 52.55 3.96
N PRO A 8 28.29 53.06 4.86
CA PRO A 8 28.72 52.55 6.19
C PRO A 8 29.19 53.62 7.25
N LYS A 9 29.70 53.13 8.42
CA LYS A 9 30.63 53.73 9.44
C LYS A 9 30.15 54.97 10.23
N GLY A 10 30.46 55.24 11.51
CA GLY A 10 31.27 54.60 12.56
C GLY A 10 31.42 55.57 13.77
N VAL A 11 31.77 54.99 14.95
CA VAL A 11 32.63 55.50 16.05
C VAL A 11 32.22 56.68 16.97
N ALA A 12 31.88 56.31 18.22
CA ALA A 12 32.32 56.73 19.59
C ALA A 12 32.46 58.20 20.08
N CYS A 13 31.98 58.46 21.32
CA CYS A 13 32.68 59.17 22.42
C CYS A 13 31.91 59.10 23.78
N PHE A 14 32.45 58.42 24.80
CA PHE A 14 32.94 58.90 26.12
C PHE A 14 31.93 59.39 27.19
N THR A 15 31.98 58.79 28.40
CA THR A 15 32.53 59.44 29.63
C THR A 15 32.58 58.53 30.89
N LYS A 16 33.80 58.43 31.47
CA LYS A 16 34.27 58.41 32.88
C LYS A 16 33.62 57.45 33.90
N GLU A 17 34.29 56.38 34.34
CA GLU A 17 35.38 56.27 35.37
C GLU A 17 34.97 56.59 36.82
N VAL A 18 35.00 55.57 37.70
CA VAL A 18 35.68 55.65 39.01
C VAL A 18 36.36 54.30 39.31
N LEU A 19 37.62 54.44 39.70
CA LEU A 19 38.67 53.44 39.92
C LEU A 19 38.59 52.85 41.35
N LEU A 20 38.75 51.53 41.51
CA LEU A 20 39.23 50.97 42.78
C LEU A 20 40.18 49.78 42.52
N LYS A 21 41.47 50.03 42.76
CA LYS A 21 42.57 49.05 42.71
C LYS A 21 42.39 47.96 43.76
N LYS A 22 42.44 46.66 43.39
CA LYS A 22 43.05 45.60 44.23
C LYS A 22 43.61 44.43 43.38
N LEU A 23 44.87 44.15 43.69
CA LEU A 23 45.70 42.93 43.57
C LEU A 23 45.20 41.71 42.75
N THR A 24 46.11 41.28 41.89
CA THR A 24 46.21 40.03 41.12
C THR A 24 46.15 38.75 41.97
N ILE A 25 45.25 37.82 41.61
CA ILE A 25 45.45 36.36 41.70
C ILE A 25 44.84 35.75 40.43
N PHE A 26 45.68 35.19 39.55
CA PHE A 26 45.23 34.37 38.42
C PHE A 26 44.81 33.00 38.97
N MET A 27 43.50 32.72 38.98
CA MET A 27 42.97 31.38 39.26
C MET A 27 42.51 30.79 37.92
N ILE A 28 43.32 29.89 37.35
CA ILE A 28 42.92 29.09 36.18
C ILE A 28 41.89 28.08 36.68
N ILE A 29 40.61 28.39 36.52
CA ILE A 29 39.53 27.43 36.70
C ILE A 29 39.43 26.64 35.39
N SER A 30 40.09 25.47 35.35
CA SER A 30 39.78 24.44 34.36
C SER A 30 38.33 24.02 34.56
N SER A 31 37.44 24.58 33.73
CA SER A 31 36.05 24.14 33.65
C SER A 31 36.05 22.79 32.93
N ALA A 32 36.11 21.70 33.70
CA ALA A 32 35.86 20.37 33.19
C ALA A 32 34.39 20.30 32.75
N THR A 33 34.14 20.51 31.46
CA THR A 33 32.88 20.18 30.82
C THR A 33 32.70 18.66 30.90
N LEU A 34 31.95 18.19 31.89
CA LEU A 34 31.36 16.86 31.85
C LEU A 34 30.40 16.83 30.65
N ALA A 35 30.90 16.36 29.51
CA ALA A 35 30.05 15.92 28.42
C ALA A 35 29.28 14.69 28.92
N CYS A 36 28.03 14.89 29.37
CA CYS A 36 27.07 13.81 29.53
C CYS A 36 26.89 13.16 28.15
N SER A 37 27.66 12.12 27.90
CA SER A 37 27.44 11.23 26.78
C SER A 37 26.15 10.50 27.08
N ALA A 38 25.04 10.91 26.45
CA ALA A 38 23.82 10.12 26.46
C ALA A 38 24.21 8.70 26.02
N PRO A 39 23.80 7.65 26.75
CA PRO A 39 24.14 6.29 26.36
C PRO A 39 23.61 6.07 24.95
N ALA A 40 24.52 5.76 24.01
CA ALA A 40 24.14 5.33 22.68
C ALA A 40 23.22 4.13 22.84
N GLN A 41 21.94 4.30 22.51
CA GLN A 41 20.97 3.22 22.55
C GLN A 41 21.49 2.12 21.62
N SER A 42 21.86 0.98 22.20
CA SER A 42 22.42 -0.15 21.47
C SER A 42 21.47 -0.50 20.31
N LYS A 43 21.95 -0.42 19.06
CA LYS A 43 21.19 -0.76 17.85
C LYS A 43 20.90 -2.26 17.72
N ASP A 44 21.27 -3.07 18.70
CA ASP A 44 21.14 -4.54 18.67
C ASP A 44 19.66 -5.00 18.61
N HIS A 45 18.76 -4.15 19.09
CA HIS A 45 17.31 -4.34 18.98
C HIS A 45 16.71 -3.88 17.65
N MET A 46 17.51 -3.39 16.69
CA MET A 46 17.01 -2.95 15.39
C MET A 46 17.21 -4.06 14.34
N LEU A 47 16.25 -4.20 13.44
CA LEU A 47 16.37 -4.99 12.21
C LEU A 47 17.33 -4.29 11.24
N ASP A 48 18.18 -5.07 10.60
CA ASP A 48 19.11 -4.62 9.57
C ASP A 48 18.61 -5.06 8.19
N PRO A 49 18.08 -4.17 7.33
CA PRO A 49 17.56 -4.53 6.01
C PRO A 49 18.58 -5.19 5.07
N SER A 50 19.88 -5.14 5.39
CA SER A 50 20.92 -5.83 4.63
C SER A 50 21.05 -7.32 4.97
N LYS A 51 20.50 -7.76 6.11
CA LYS A 51 20.47 -9.17 6.52
C LYS A 51 19.21 -9.86 5.97
N PRO A 52 19.31 -11.07 5.40
CA PRO A 52 18.17 -11.70 4.71
C PRO A 52 16.97 -11.97 5.64
N GLU A 53 17.22 -12.42 6.86
CA GLU A 53 16.20 -12.71 7.87
C GLU A 53 15.48 -11.43 8.33
N ASP A 54 16.24 -10.37 8.59
CA ASP A 54 15.69 -9.08 9.01
C ASP A 54 14.94 -8.40 7.85
N ALA A 55 15.44 -8.50 6.62
CA ALA A 55 14.75 -8.02 5.42
C ALA A 55 13.41 -8.74 5.19
N LEU A 56 13.39 -10.06 5.40
CA LEU A 56 12.14 -10.83 5.33
C LEU A 56 11.17 -10.42 6.44
N GLU A 57 11.68 -10.22 7.66
CA GLU A 57 10.88 -9.76 8.80
C GLU A 57 10.31 -8.35 8.58
N ILE A 58 11.06 -7.42 7.97
CA ILE A 58 10.54 -6.10 7.57
C ILE A 58 9.34 -6.25 6.63
N MET A 59 9.43 -7.13 5.64
CA MET A 59 8.29 -7.38 4.74
C MET A 59 7.14 -8.08 5.43
N LYS A 60 7.43 -9.04 6.30
CA LYS A 60 6.42 -9.68 7.13
C LYS A 60 5.68 -8.64 7.98
N ARG A 61 6.38 -7.72 8.64
CA ARG A 61 5.78 -6.63 9.42
C ARG A 61 5.03 -5.63 8.57
N THR A 62 5.47 -5.37 7.33
CA THR A 62 4.73 -4.54 6.39
C THR A 62 3.39 -5.20 6.08
N GLN A 63 3.40 -6.49 5.72
CA GLN A 63 2.25 -7.19 5.17
C GLN A 63 1.30 -7.80 6.21
N CYS A 64 1.81 -8.30 7.33
CA CYS A 64 1.11 -9.22 8.22
C CYS A 64 0.62 -8.55 9.53
N GLY A 65 -0.16 -9.30 10.32
CA GLY A 65 -0.60 -8.90 11.66
C GLY A 65 0.53 -8.96 12.71
N GLU A 66 0.15 -8.85 13.97
CA GLU A 66 1.09 -8.84 15.11
C GLU A 66 1.71 -10.21 15.44
N ALA A 67 1.18 -11.29 14.87
CA ALA A 67 1.71 -12.63 15.01
C ALA A 67 1.22 -13.53 13.86
N ASP A 68 1.78 -14.74 13.77
CA ASP A 68 1.29 -15.76 12.84
C ASP A 68 -0.16 -16.13 13.17
N GLY A 69 -0.99 -16.26 12.13
CA GLY A 69 -2.42 -16.55 12.28
C GLY A 69 -3.29 -15.34 12.69
N VAL A 70 -2.68 -14.19 13.01
CA VAL A 70 -3.41 -12.98 13.39
C VAL A 70 -3.70 -12.13 12.15
N ALA A 71 -4.96 -11.73 12.01
CA ALA A 71 -5.41 -10.91 10.89
C ALA A 71 -4.79 -9.50 10.93
N ALA A 72 -4.44 -9.00 9.75
CA ALA A 72 -4.20 -7.60 9.46
C ALA A 72 -5.23 -7.11 8.43
N VAL A 73 -5.55 -5.82 8.51
CA VAL A 73 -6.45 -5.16 7.58
C VAL A 73 -5.72 -3.99 6.94
N TYR A 74 -5.73 -3.92 5.63
CA TYR A 74 -5.40 -2.70 4.89
C TYR A 74 -6.68 -2.05 4.44
N HIS A 75 -6.71 -0.72 4.46
CA HIS A 75 -7.77 0.10 3.91
C HIS A 75 -7.16 1.10 2.93
N TRP A 76 -7.87 1.40 1.85
CA TRP A 76 -7.52 2.47 0.93
C TRP A 76 -8.77 3.11 0.34
N SER A 77 -8.65 4.40 0.03
CA SER A 77 -9.68 5.17 -0.65
C SER A 77 -9.04 6.03 -1.75
N GLY A 78 -9.79 6.27 -2.82
CA GLY A 78 -9.22 6.91 -4.00
C GLY A 78 -10.22 7.27 -5.07
N LYS A 79 -9.70 7.58 -6.25
CA LYS A 79 -10.49 7.94 -7.43
C LYS A 79 -10.10 7.09 -8.62
N ILE A 80 -11.07 6.88 -9.49
CA ILE A 80 -10.96 6.02 -10.66
C ILE A 80 -11.29 6.86 -11.88
N TYR A 81 -10.31 6.97 -12.80
CA TYR A 81 -10.42 7.79 -14.00
C TYR A 81 -10.32 6.94 -15.26
N SER A 82 -11.04 7.33 -16.31
CA SER A 82 -10.74 6.87 -17.67
C SER A 82 -9.58 7.65 -18.25
N ARG A 83 -8.79 7.00 -19.12
CA ARG A 83 -7.84 7.64 -20.02
C ARG A 83 -8.00 7.13 -21.44
N ARG A 84 -8.28 8.04 -22.38
CA ARG A 84 -8.46 7.74 -23.81
C ARG A 84 -7.78 8.82 -24.66
N PRO A 85 -7.12 8.46 -25.78
CA PRO A 85 -6.56 9.46 -26.68
C PRO A 85 -7.64 10.39 -27.25
N GLY A 86 -7.35 11.68 -27.32
CA GLY A 86 -8.21 12.67 -27.99
C GLY A 86 -9.39 13.18 -27.14
N GLU A 87 -9.52 12.79 -25.88
CA GLU A 87 -10.52 13.35 -24.96
C GLU A 87 -9.96 13.58 -23.54
N PRO A 88 -10.55 14.48 -22.73
CA PRO A 88 -10.18 14.63 -21.33
C PRO A 88 -10.47 13.36 -20.51
N ASP A 89 -9.58 13.07 -19.56
CA ASP A 89 -9.81 12.03 -18.54
C ASP A 89 -11.10 12.33 -17.76
N ARG A 90 -11.93 11.31 -17.53
CA ARG A 90 -13.23 11.44 -16.83
C ARG A 90 -13.14 10.79 -15.47
N HIS A 91 -13.60 11.49 -14.43
CA HIS A 91 -13.78 10.88 -13.11
C HIS A 91 -14.99 9.95 -13.15
N LEU A 92 -14.74 8.64 -13.12
CA LEU A 92 -15.79 7.65 -13.27
C LEU A 92 -16.40 7.28 -11.91
N PHE A 93 -15.55 7.03 -10.91
CA PHE A 93 -15.96 6.52 -9.61
C PHE A 93 -15.02 7.02 -8.51
N ASN A 94 -15.55 7.21 -7.31
CA ASN A 94 -14.73 7.09 -6.11
C ASN A 94 -14.50 5.59 -5.84
N GLY A 95 -13.37 5.27 -5.25
CA GLY A 95 -12.98 3.90 -4.91
C GLY A 95 -12.80 3.76 -3.41
N GLU A 96 -13.38 2.71 -2.84
CA GLU A 96 -13.28 2.42 -1.40
C GLU A 96 -12.99 0.93 -1.23
N GLY A 97 -11.83 0.58 -0.70
CA GLY A 97 -11.35 -0.79 -0.71
C GLY A 97 -10.58 -1.21 0.53
N MET A 98 -10.48 -2.50 0.71
CA MET A 98 -9.74 -3.10 1.81
C MET A 98 -9.21 -4.48 1.42
N ASN A 99 -8.21 -4.92 2.17
CA ASN A 99 -7.74 -6.29 2.13
C ASN A 99 -7.61 -6.82 3.55
N VAL A 100 -8.19 -7.99 3.81
CA VAL A 100 -8.01 -8.72 5.06
C VAL A 100 -7.07 -9.89 4.80
N ARG A 101 -6.00 -9.97 5.59
CA ARG A 101 -4.88 -10.90 5.37
C ARG A 101 -4.37 -11.50 6.66
N GLN A 102 -3.77 -12.67 6.59
CA GLN A 102 -2.95 -13.21 7.66
C GLN A 102 -1.69 -13.84 7.07
N CYS A 103 -0.70 -14.05 7.92
CA CYS A 103 0.50 -14.79 7.57
C CYS A 103 0.64 -16.00 8.47
N VAL A 104 1.10 -17.10 7.90
CA VAL A 104 1.44 -18.30 8.64
C VAL A 104 2.92 -18.61 8.49
N ARG A 105 3.50 -19.12 9.57
CA ARG A 105 4.86 -19.63 9.59
C ARG A 105 4.99 -20.81 8.64
N VAL A 106 6.08 -20.82 7.89
CA VAL A 106 6.51 -21.97 7.07
C VAL A 106 7.98 -22.23 7.35
N GLU A 107 8.40 -23.49 7.27
CA GLU A 107 9.79 -23.88 7.54
C GLU A 107 10.30 -24.75 6.40
N ASP A 108 11.55 -24.49 6.03
CA ASP A 108 12.28 -25.28 5.05
C ASP A 108 13.71 -25.51 5.58
N PRO A 109 14.21 -26.77 5.62
CA PRO A 109 15.51 -27.09 6.20
C PRO A 109 16.70 -26.36 5.57
N LYS A 110 16.60 -25.95 4.31
CA LYS A 110 17.68 -25.27 3.57
C LYS A 110 17.46 -23.77 3.49
N ARG A 111 16.20 -23.35 3.35
CA ARG A 111 15.83 -21.96 3.10
C ARG A 111 15.57 -21.16 4.38
N GLY A 112 15.38 -21.84 5.50
CA GLY A 112 15.15 -21.25 6.81
C GLY A 112 13.65 -21.11 7.16
N VAL A 113 13.39 -20.24 8.13
CA VAL A 113 12.03 -19.93 8.59
C VAL A 113 11.46 -18.80 7.75
N GLY A 114 10.30 -19.05 7.16
CA GLY A 114 9.60 -18.14 6.29
C GLY A 114 8.18 -17.80 6.74
N TYR A 115 7.45 -17.14 5.86
CA TYR A 115 6.00 -16.94 6.00
C TYR A 115 5.28 -17.12 4.67
N ARG A 116 3.99 -17.47 4.75
CA ARG A 116 3.05 -17.44 3.62
C ARG A 116 1.92 -16.47 3.96
N GLN A 117 1.62 -15.56 3.06
CA GLN A 117 0.47 -14.65 3.19
C GLN A 117 -0.75 -15.25 2.49
N VAL A 118 -1.90 -15.22 3.16
CA VAL A 118 -3.21 -15.50 2.56
C VAL A 118 -4.13 -14.30 2.76
N SER A 119 -4.95 -13.97 1.76
CA SER A 119 -5.79 -12.77 1.86
C SER A 119 -7.06 -12.81 1.01
N ARG A 120 -8.00 -11.92 1.36
CA ARG A 120 -9.15 -11.52 0.54
C ARG A 120 -9.05 -10.03 0.27
N GLU A 121 -9.54 -9.62 -0.90
CA GLU A 121 -9.57 -8.22 -1.30
C GLU A 121 -10.95 -7.84 -1.81
N ILE A 122 -11.45 -6.69 -1.36
CA ILE A 122 -12.67 -6.08 -1.87
C ILE A 122 -12.45 -4.60 -2.16
N MET A 123 -13.01 -4.12 -3.27
CA MET A 123 -13.07 -2.70 -3.59
C MET A 123 -14.41 -2.35 -4.22
N LEU A 124 -15.03 -1.31 -3.67
CA LEU A 124 -16.30 -0.76 -4.09
C LEU A 124 -16.08 0.41 -5.06
N TYR A 125 -16.79 0.37 -6.19
CA TYR A 125 -17.05 1.51 -7.06
C TYR A 125 -18.20 2.31 -6.46
N LEU A 126 -17.90 3.55 -6.09
CA LEU A 126 -18.84 4.50 -5.51
C LEU A 126 -19.16 5.62 -6.50
N ASP A 127 -20.39 6.12 -6.45
CA ASP A 127 -20.78 7.26 -7.25
C ASP A 127 -19.91 8.48 -6.88
N PRO A 128 -19.32 9.19 -7.86
CA PRO A 128 -18.36 10.25 -7.59
C PRO A 128 -18.99 11.49 -6.91
N LYS A 129 -20.31 11.62 -6.90
CA LYS A 129 -21.06 12.73 -6.28
C LYS A 129 -21.67 12.33 -4.94
N THR A 130 -22.26 11.14 -4.84
CA THR A 130 -23.03 10.71 -3.65
C THR A 130 -22.26 9.77 -2.72
N ASN A 131 -21.17 9.15 -3.18
CA ASN A 131 -20.46 8.06 -2.51
C ASN A 131 -21.33 6.80 -2.22
N GLU A 132 -22.46 6.66 -2.90
CA GLU A 132 -23.27 5.44 -2.81
C GLU A 132 -22.65 4.32 -3.64
N VAL A 133 -22.81 3.07 -3.19
CA VAL A 133 -22.32 1.89 -3.93
C VAL A 133 -23.05 1.78 -5.27
N VAL A 134 -22.29 1.87 -6.37
CA VAL A 134 -22.88 1.83 -7.71
C VAL A 134 -23.33 0.41 -8.02
N ARG A 135 -24.62 0.24 -8.35
CA ARG A 135 -25.20 -1.05 -8.78
C ARG A 135 -25.37 -1.14 -10.28
N MET A 136 -25.79 -0.03 -10.88
CA MET A 136 -25.97 0.14 -12.32
C MET A 136 -25.21 1.38 -12.76
N TRP A 137 -24.58 1.33 -13.92
CA TRP A 137 -23.79 2.42 -14.46
C TRP A 137 -24.20 2.73 -15.89
N ASP A 138 -24.51 4.00 -16.16
CA ASP A 138 -24.73 4.49 -17.51
C ASP A 138 -23.35 4.68 -18.17
N ASN A 139 -22.96 3.73 -19.02
CA ASN A 139 -21.65 3.74 -19.65
C ASN A 139 -21.57 4.89 -20.68
N PRO A 140 -20.78 5.95 -20.44
CA PRO A 140 -20.76 7.13 -21.29
C PRO A 140 -19.98 6.91 -22.60
N PHE A 141 -19.40 5.73 -22.81
CA PHE A 141 -18.64 5.37 -24.00
C PHE A 141 -19.45 4.49 -24.96
N THR A 142 -20.43 3.74 -24.45
CA THR A 142 -21.27 2.83 -25.25
C THR A 142 -22.74 3.27 -25.29
N GLY A 143 -23.18 4.12 -24.35
CA GLY A 143 -24.59 4.46 -24.15
C GLY A 143 -25.42 3.35 -23.49
N GLU A 144 -24.81 2.20 -23.18
CA GLU A 144 -25.49 1.08 -22.52
C GLU A 144 -25.54 1.30 -20.99
N LYS A 145 -26.66 0.95 -20.37
CA LYS A 145 -26.75 0.82 -18.91
C LYS A 145 -26.32 -0.59 -18.50
N VAL A 146 -25.22 -0.69 -17.75
CA VAL A 146 -24.60 -1.97 -17.37
C VAL A 146 -24.64 -2.21 -15.87
N GLY A 147 -24.76 -3.47 -15.46
CA GLY A 147 -24.63 -3.85 -14.05
C GLY A 147 -23.17 -3.78 -13.59
N VAL A 148 -22.93 -3.16 -12.44
CA VAL A 148 -21.59 -3.03 -11.86
C VAL A 148 -21.24 -4.27 -11.05
N MET A 149 -20.09 -4.86 -11.35
CA MET A 149 -19.49 -5.88 -10.49
C MET A 149 -18.41 -5.23 -9.64
N GLN A 150 -18.61 -5.21 -8.32
CA GLN A 150 -17.58 -4.79 -7.38
C GLN A 150 -16.38 -5.73 -7.44
N ILE A 151 -15.17 -5.24 -7.14
CA ILE A 151 -14.00 -6.11 -7.05
C ILE A 151 -14.13 -6.89 -5.74
N ALA A 152 -14.13 -8.21 -5.81
CA ALA A 152 -14.17 -9.09 -4.65
C ALA A 152 -13.36 -10.35 -4.97
N ASN A 153 -12.04 -10.29 -4.80
CA ASN A 153 -11.13 -11.39 -5.13
C ASN A 153 -10.91 -12.27 -3.88
N ASP A 154 -11.20 -13.56 -4.00
CA ASP A 154 -10.91 -14.56 -2.95
C ASP A 154 -10.48 -15.92 -3.53
N PRO A 155 -9.23 -16.37 -3.31
CA PRO A 155 -8.18 -15.74 -2.51
C PRO A 155 -7.21 -14.87 -3.34
N VAL A 156 -6.42 -14.03 -2.65
CA VAL A 156 -5.27 -13.29 -3.19
C VAL A 156 -4.03 -13.62 -2.34
N ASN A 157 -3.48 -14.81 -2.53
CA ASN A 157 -2.39 -15.35 -1.72
C ASN A 157 -1.02 -15.03 -2.30
N SER A 158 0.00 -14.94 -1.45
CA SER A 158 1.40 -14.94 -1.89
C SER A 158 2.01 -16.32 -1.72
N PRO A 159 2.95 -16.73 -2.59
CA PRO A 159 3.72 -17.94 -2.34
C PRO A 159 4.52 -17.81 -1.03
N PRO A 160 4.93 -18.94 -0.43
CA PRO A 160 5.87 -18.95 0.69
C PRO A 160 7.16 -18.17 0.40
N ASN A 161 7.49 -17.23 1.29
CA ASN A 161 8.72 -16.43 1.26
C ASN A 161 9.67 -16.88 2.37
N TYR A 162 10.97 -16.88 2.09
CA TYR A 162 12.02 -17.39 2.97
C TYR A 162 13.24 -16.47 2.89
N PRO A 163 14.12 -16.46 3.92
CA PRO A 163 15.33 -15.62 3.90
C PRO A 163 16.32 -16.07 2.82
N TYR A 164 16.24 -17.34 2.39
CA TYR A 164 17.01 -17.85 1.26
C TYR A 164 16.11 -18.52 0.21
N SER A 165 16.44 -18.36 -1.06
CA SER A 165 15.82 -19.10 -2.16
C SER A 165 16.29 -20.57 -2.18
N ALA A 166 15.68 -21.40 -3.03
CA ALA A 166 16.07 -22.81 -3.17
C ALA A 166 17.53 -22.99 -3.66
N ASP A 167 18.07 -22.02 -4.40
CA ASP A 167 19.46 -21.94 -4.84
C ASP A 167 20.37 -21.16 -3.86
N GLY A 168 19.89 -20.84 -2.66
CA GLY A 168 20.69 -20.22 -1.59
C GLY A 168 20.91 -18.71 -1.74
N LYS A 169 20.24 -18.04 -2.68
CA LYS A 169 20.34 -16.59 -2.81
C LYS A 169 19.62 -15.89 -1.65
N PRO A 170 20.23 -14.87 -1.04
CA PRO A 170 19.60 -14.13 0.06
C PRO A 170 18.41 -13.31 -0.43
N TYR A 171 17.35 -13.27 0.40
CA TYR A 171 16.26 -12.32 0.26
C TYR A 171 16.77 -10.89 0.44
N LYS A 172 16.25 -9.96 -0.38
CA LYS A 172 16.66 -8.55 -0.36
C LYS A 172 15.44 -7.66 -0.59
N LEU A 173 15.55 -6.44 -0.08
CA LEU A 173 14.65 -5.34 -0.40
C LEU A 173 15.41 -4.29 -1.23
N PRO A 174 15.59 -4.52 -2.54
CA PRO A 174 16.48 -3.69 -3.35
C PRO A 174 16.04 -2.22 -3.42
N ASN A 175 14.73 -1.97 -3.28
CA ASN A 175 14.16 -0.63 -3.41
C ASN A 175 13.88 0.05 -2.08
N ILE A 176 14.17 -0.61 -0.93
CA ILE A 176 13.94 0.04 0.37
C ILE A 176 14.99 1.11 0.62
N ARG A 177 14.55 2.27 1.09
CA ARG A 177 15.43 3.42 1.35
C ARG A 177 15.02 4.16 2.60
N GLN A 178 16.00 4.55 3.40
CA GLN A 178 15.79 5.35 4.61
C GLN A 178 16.14 6.82 4.37
N GLU A 179 15.24 7.73 4.77
CA GLU A 179 15.52 9.16 4.91
C GLU A 179 15.09 9.62 6.31
N GLY A 180 16.06 9.88 7.20
CA GLY A 180 15.76 10.17 8.59
C GLY A 180 15.01 9.03 9.26
N ASP A 181 13.83 9.31 9.79
CA ASP A 181 12.94 8.31 10.40
C ASP A 181 11.90 7.74 9.41
N TRP A 182 11.98 8.06 8.13
CA TRP A 182 11.09 7.51 7.10
C TRP A 182 11.79 6.41 6.31
N MET A 183 11.07 5.33 6.06
CA MET A 183 11.44 4.27 5.13
C MET A 183 10.47 4.31 3.95
N PHE A 184 11.01 4.32 2.75
CA PHE A 184 10.28 4.28 1.49
C PHE A 184 10.54 2.96 0.80
N MET A 185 9.48 2.36 0.25
CA MET A 185 9.58 1.09 -0.46
C MET A 185 8.58 1.07 -1.63
N PRO A 186 9.01 1.52 -2.82
CA PRO A 186 8.24 1.37 -4.05
C PRO A 186 8.32 -0.07 -4.57
N LEU A 187 7.20 -0.54 -5.13
CA LEU A 187 7.04 -1.85 -5.73
C LEU A 187 6.15 -1.76 -6.97
N GLU A 188 6.75 -1.96 -8.14
CA GLU A 188 6.05 -2.08 -9.41
C GLU A 188 5.82 -3.56 -9.76
N VAL A 189 4.59 -3.90 -10.09
CA VAL A 189 4.17 -5.24 -10.52
C VAL A 189 3.62 -5.13 -11.96
N PRO A 190 4.49 -5.24 -12.97
CA PRO A 190 4.04 -5.32 -14.36
C PRO A 190 3.39 -6.68 -14.63
N LEU A 191 2.19 -6.67 -15.21
CA LEU A 191 1.38 -7.86 -15.45
C LEU A 191 1.09 -8.02 -16.93
N PHE A 192 1.52 -9.15 -17.50
CA PHE A 192 1.21 -9.54 -18.87
C PHE A 192 1.01 -11.05 -18.99
N TYR A 193 -0.25 -11.50 -18.98
CA TYR A 193 -0.57 -12.93 -18.95
C TYR A 193 -1.85 -13.26 -19.74
N HIS A 194 -2.14 -14.56 -19.86
CA HIS A 194 -3.33 -15.05 -20.56
C HIS A 194 -4.62 -14.64 -19.82
N ASN A 195 -5.50 -13.90 -20.50
CA ASN A 195 -6.81 -13.57 -19.99
C ASN A 195 -7.79 -14.73 -20.26
N GLU A 196 -8.50 -15.19 -19.24
CA GLU A 196 -9.49 -16.28 -19.34
C GLU A 196 -10.77 -15.87 -20.11
N LEU A 197 -11.03 -14.57 -20.28
CA LEU A 197 -12.16 -14.06 -21.07
C LEU A 197 -11.79 -14.04 -22.55
N GLN A 198 -12.13 -15.09 -23.30
CA GLN A 198 -11.94 -15.21 -24.76
C GLN A 198 -13.17 -15.80 -25.46
N GLY A 199 -13.32 -15.60 -26.77
CA GLY A 199 -14.42 -16.19 -27.55
C GLY A 199 -15.77 -15.66 -27.08
N ASP A 200 -16.54 -16.47 -26.35
CA ASP A 200 -17.89 -16.15 -25.85
C ASP A 200 -17.96 -14.92 -24.91
N TYR A 201 -16.82 -14.34 -24.52
CA TYR A 201 -16.71 -13.14 -23.70
C TYR A 201 -16.29 -11.88 -24.47
N GLN A 202 -16.19 -11.94 -25.80
CA GLN A 202 -15.74 -10.84 -26.66
C GLN A 202 -16.56 -9.54 -26.51
N ASP A 203 -17.79 -9.63 -26.01
CA ASP A 203 -18.60 -8.45 -25.66
C ASP A 203 -18.06 -7.67 -24.44
N TYR A 204 -17.24 -8.32 -23.62
CA TYR A 204 -16.66 -7.74 -22.40
C TYR A 204 -15.20 -7.38 -22.64
N GLU A 205 -14.38 -8.37 -23.03
CA GLU A 205 -12.95 -8.23 -23.25
C GLU A 205 -12.40 -9.43 -24.05
N GLY A 206 -11.17 -9.31 -24.57
CA GLY A 206 -10.40 -10.39 -25.17
C GLY A 206 -8.89 -10.10 -25.16
N GLY A 207 -8.06 -11.07 -25.57
CA GLY A 207 -6.61 -10.89 -25.72
C GLY A 207 -5.78 -11.16 -24.46
N LYS A 208 -4.63 -10.52 -24.29
CA LYS A 208 -3.80 -10.68 -23.07
C LYS A 208 -4.25 -9.69 -22.01
N TYR A 209 -4.25 -10.10 -20.75
CA TYR A 209 -4.40 -9.13 -19.66
C TYR A 209 -3.10 -8.33 -19.58
N HIS A 210 -3.23 -7.01 -19.62
CA HIS A 210 -2.11 -6.09 -19.51
C HIS A 210 -2.44 -5.01 -18.50
N ALA A 211 -1.65 -4.98 -17.43
CA ALA A 211 -1.78 -3.98 -16.39
C ALA A 211 -0.45 -3.75 -15.70
N MET A 212 -0.41 -2.71 -14.89
CA MET A 212 0.66 -2.47 -13.93
C MET A 212 0.03 -2.03 -12.63
N GLU A 213 0.45 -2.66 -11.55
CA GLU A 213 0.18 -2.19 -10.20
C GLU A 213 1.44 -1.56 -9.62
N ILE A 214 1.28 -0.45 -8.92
CA ILE A 214 2.36 0.32 -8.32
C ILE A 214 1.97 0.54 -6.88
N PHE A 215 2.80 0.07 -5.96
CA PHE A 215 2.61 0.22 -4.52
C PHE A 215 3.77 1.02 -3.95
N ASP A 216 3.47 2.15 -3.32
CA ASP A 216 4.46 2.94 -2.59
C ASP A 216 4.17 2.85 -1.10
N PHE A 217 4.97 2.09 -0.37
CA PHE A 217 4.88 2.03 1.08
C PHE A 217 5.75 3.11 1.73
N THR A 218 5.18 3.75 2.75
CA THR A 218 5.91 4.69 3.61
C THR A 218 5.68 4.32 5.07
N MET A 219 6.76 4.22 5.85
CA MET A 219 6.71 3.75 7.23
C MET A 219 7.77 4.41 8.10
N ARG A 220 7.56 4.42 9.43
CA ARG A 220 8.55 4.95 10.38
C ARG A 220 9.65 3.92 10.61
N ALA A 221 10.91 4.32 10.47
CA ALA A 221 12.08 3.47 10.75
C ALA A 221 12.10 3.03 12.22
N SER A 222 11.79 3.96 13.13
CA SER A 222 11.62 3.71 14.57
C SER A 222 10.50 2.72 14.92
N GLU A 223 9.52 2.52 14.03
CA GLU A 223 8.47 1.52 14.21
C GLU A 223 8.85 0.18 13.59
N ILE A 224 9.13 0.17 12.28
CA ILE A 224 9.32 -1.07 11.50
C ILE A 224 10.56 -1.85 11.93
N LEU A 225 11.66 -1.15 12.22
CA LEU A 225 12.95 -1.78 12.51
C LEU A 225 13.10 -2.18 13.98
N ASP A 226 12.33 -1.60 14.90
CA ASP A 226 12.47 -1.92 16.32
C ASP A 226 11.89 -3.30 16.64
N LYS A 227 12.74 -4.24 17.04
CA LYS A 227 12.36 -5.63 17.38
C LYS A 227 11.38 -5.71 18.55
N ARG A 228 11.24 -4.66 19.37
CA ARG A 228 10.25 -4.59 20.47
C ARG A 228 8.82 -4.46 19.94
N ASN A 229 8.64 -3.91 18.74
CA ASN A 229 7.34 -3.86 18.09
C ASN A 229 7.03 -5.21 17.47
N LYS A 230 5.78 -5.66 17.62
CA LYS A 230 5.27 -6.91 17.03
C LYS A 230 4.94 -6.75 15.54
N THR A 231 4.64 -5.53 15.11
CA THR A 231 4.31 -5.17 13.73
C THR A 231 4.55 -3.67 13.53
N ALA A 232 4.33 -3.17 12.31
CA ALA A 232 4.29 -1.73 12.02
C ALA A 232 2.99 -1.37 11.30
N TYR A 233 2.67 -0.09 11.13
CA TYR A 233 1.44 0.36 10.46
C TYR A 233 1.76 1.29 9.29
N PRO A 234 2.32 0.77 8.18
CA PRO A 234 2.74 1.57 7.04
C PRO A 234 1.56 2.23 6.34
N ALA A 235 1.79 3.44 5.80
CA ALA A 235 0.95 4.04 4.78
C ALA A 235 1.26 3.41 3.41
N ILE A 236 0.28 3.42 2.52
CA ILE A 236 0.39 2.92 1.15
C ILE A 236 -0.24 3.90 0.17
N SER A 237 0.44 4.19 -0.93
CA SER A 237 -0.18 4.66 -2.17
C SER A 237 -0.28 3.49 -3.13
N TRP A 238 -1.43 3.32 -3.75
CA TRP A 238 -1.66 2.28 -4.76
C TRP A 238 -2.18 2.91 -6.03
N VAL A 239 -1.48 2.62 -7.12
CA VAL A 239 -1.91 2.96 -8.46
C VAL A 239 -2.06 1.68 -9.26
N ARG A 240 -3.17 1.57 -9.99
CA ARG A 240 -3.34 0.53 -10.99
C ARG A 240 -3.68 1.16 -12.32
N ILE A 241 -2.95 0.75 -13.35
CA ILE A 241 -3.21 1.12 -14.73
C ILE A 241 -3.55 -0.18 -15.46
N SER A 242 -4.76 -0.28 -16.00
CA SER A 242 -5.20 -1.47 -16.71
C SER A 242 -6.13 -1.14 -17.88
N GLY A 243 -6.42 -2.13 -18.72
CA GLY A 243 -7.60 -2.07 -19.59
C GLY A 243 -8.90 -1.89 -18.78
N TRP A 244 -9.98 -1.60 -19.48
CA TRP A 244 -11.33 -1.48 -18.91
C TRP A 244 -11.71 -2.70 -18.06
N MET A 245 -12.54 -2.49 -17.05
CA MET A 245 -13.06 -3.62 -16.28
C MET A 245 -14.04 -4.42 -17.16
N PRO A 246 -14.04 -5.76 -17.13
CA PRO A 246 -14.88 -6.57 -18.01
C PRO A 246 -16.37 -6.21 -17.95
N TRP A 247 -16.91 -5.93 -16.75
CA TRP A 247 -18.32 -5.58 -16.55
C TRP A 247 -18.71 -4.27 -17.22
N MET A 248 -17.74 -3.39 -17.55
CA MET A 248 -17.99 -2.15 -18.29
C MET A 248 -18.41 -2.44 -19.74
N LYS A 249 -18.23 -3.68 -20.23
CA LYS A 249 -18.70 -4.14 -21.54
C LYS A 249 -18.16 -3.27 -22.69
N MET A 250 -16.85 -3.05 -22.65
CA MET A 250 -16.17 -2.13 -23.55
C MET A 250 -15.78 -2.76 -24.89
N ARG A 251 -16.00 -4.08 -25.10
CA ARG A 251 -15.74 -4.77 -26.39
C ARG A 251 -14.34 -4.52 -26.97
N GLY A 252 -13.33 -4.43 -26.12
CA GLY A 252 -11.95 -4.12 -26.54
C GLY A 252 -11.72 -2.69 -27.06
N ARG A 253 -12.64 -1.74 -26.81
CA ARG A 253 -12.44 -0.31 -27.11
C ARG A 253 -11.14 0.21 -26.49
N GLU A 254 -10.52 1.14 -27.19
CA GLU A 254 -9.29 1.78 -26.78
C GLU A 254 -9.44 2.56 -25.46
N GLY A 255 -8.33 2.64 -24.73
CA GLY A 255 -8.25 3.35 -23.47
C GLY A 255 -7.91 2.46 -22.29
N THR A 256 -7.67 3.10 -21.17
CA THR A 256 -7.34 2.48 -19.89
C THR A 256 -8.14 3.10 -18.77
N ILE A 257 -8.16 2.40 -17.65
CA ILE A 257 -8.63 2.90 -16.37
C ILE A 257 -7.44 3.07 -15.44
N ILE A 258 -7.46 4.18 -14.70
CA ILE A 258 -6.43 4.55 -13.73
C ILE A 258 -7.11 4.58 -12.37
N PHE A 259 -6.70 3.66 -11.50
CA PHE A 259 -7.01 3.71 -10.08
C PHE A 259 -5.87 4.45 -9.39
N ASN A 260 -6.19 5.44 -8.56
CA ASN A 260 -5.23 6.07 -7.67
C ASN A 260 -5.87 6.17 -6.28
N ALA A 261 -5.29 5.47 -5.30
CA ALA A 261 -5.78 5.42 -3.94
C ALA A 261 -4.64 5.53 -2.94
N MET A 262 -4.97 6.03 -1.76
CA MET A 262 -4.08 6.03 -0.61
C MET A 262 -4.74 5.37 0.58
N GLY A 263 -3.92 4.85 1.48
CA GLY A 263 -4.40 4.08 2.60
C GLY A 263 -3.29 3.75 3.59
N ASN A 264 -3.59 2.80 4.47
CA ASN A 264 -2.64 2.31 5.45
C ASN A 264 -3.06 0.94 5.99
N LYS A 265 -2.13 0.28 6.67
CA LYS A 265 -2.48 -0.86 7.53
C LYS A 265 -3.19 -0.34 8.78
N LEU A 266 -4.32 -0.94 9.11
CA LEU A 266 -5.17 -0.60 10.25
C LEU A 266 -4.88 -1.48 11.46
N LYS A 267 -5.19 -0.95 12.65
CA LYS A 267 -5.12 -1.71 13.92
C LYS A 267 -6.24 -2.72 14.08
N SER A 268 -7.39 -2.50 13.45
CA SER A 268 -8.51 -3.44 13.45
C SER A 268 -9.47 -3.19 12.28
N TYR A 269 -10.29 -4.19 11.98
CA TYR A 269 -11.39 -4.11 11.02
C TYR A 269 -12.42 -3.03 11.39
N ASP A 270 -12.62 -2.76 12.69
CA ASP A 270 -13.64 -1.83 13.18
C ASP A 270 -13.43 -0.38 12.74
N VAL A 271 -12.18 -0.02 12.41
CA VAL A 271 -11.80 1.32 11.94
C VAL A 271 -12.24 1.57 10.48
N LEU A 272 -12.61 0.52 9.73
CA LEU A 272 -13.07 0.66 8.35
C LEU A 272 -14.28 1.61 8.24
N PRO A 273 -14.38 2.39 7.14
CA PRO A 273 -15.55 3.18 6.84
C PRO A 273 -16.85 2.38 6.92
N LYS A 274 -17.92 3.03 7.42
CA LYS A 274 -19.23 2.38 7.60
C LYS A 274 -19.74 1.76 6.30
N ILE A 275 -19.58 2.44 5.17
CA ILE A 275 -20.03 1.97 3.85
C ILE A 275 -19.41 0.62 3.46
N LEU A 276 -18.12 0.41 3.75
CA LEU A 276 -17.45 -0.88 3.52
C LEU A 276 -17.99 -1.96 4.44
N LYS A 277 -18.10 -1.66 5.75
CA LYS A 277 -18.56 -2.66 6.73
C LYS A 277 -20.00 -3.10 6.46
N ASP A 278 -20.90 -2.15 6.16
CA ASP A 278 -22.29 -2.44 5.81
C ASP A 278 -22.38 -3.30 4.55
N GLU A 279 -21.65 -2.92 3.49
CA GLU A 279 -21.66 -3.64 2.22
C GLU A 279 -21.08 -5.06 2.35
N ILE A 280 -20.00 -5.21 3.11
CA ILE A 280 -19.40 -6.50 3.41
C ILE A 280 -20.38 -7.38 4.19
N ALA A 281 -21.01 -6.85 5.24
CA ALA A 281 -21.97 -7.61 6.03
C ALA A 281 -23.18 -8.09 5.21
N ALA A 282 -23.67 -7.25 4.29
CA ALA A 282 -24.85 -7.55 3.48
C ALA A 282 -24.54 -8.49 2.30
N ASN A 283 -23.44 -8.26 1.58
CA ASN A 283 -23.21 -8.87 0.26
C ASN A 283 -21.92 -9.70 0.16
N TYR A 284 -20.98 -9.53 1.09
CA TYR A 284 -19.67 -10.21 1.07
C TYR A 284 -19.26 -10.74 2.46
N PRO A 285 -20.12 -11.49 3.18
CA PRO A 285 -19.97 -11.73 4.61
C PRO A 285 -18.69 -12.47 5.02
N THR A 286 -18.01 -13.14 4.09
CA THR A 286 -16.73 -13.83 4.32
C THR A 286 -15.52 -12.90 4.29
N TYR A 287 -15.67 -11.66 3.83
CA TYR A 287 -14.57 -10.71 3.65
C TYR A 287 -14.20 -9.98 4.94
N ASN A 288 -14.83 -10.28 6.08
CA ASN A 288 -14.42 -9.75 7.39
C ASN A 288 -13.29 -10.54 8.06
N VAL A 289 -12.92 -11.70 7.51
CA VAL A 289 -11.84 -12.56 8.00
C VAL A 289 -10.95 -13.02 6.84
N PRO A 290 -9.65 -13.29 7.06
CA PRO A 290 -8.80 -13.83 6.00
C PRO A 290 -9.13 -15.30 5.69
N PRO A 291 -8.68 -15.85 4.55
CA PRO A 291 -8.78 -17.29 4.28
C PRO A 291 -7.91 -18.09 5.27
N PRO A 292 -8.13 -19.42 5.42
CA PRO A 292 -7.25 -20.29 6.19
C PRO A 292 -5.78 -20.20 5.71
N GLY A 293 -4.82 -20.31 6.62
CA GLY A 293 -3.39 -20.17 6.29
C GLY A 293 -2.85 -21.20 5.28
N ASP A 294 -3.50 -22.35 5.21
CA ASP A 294 -3.19 -23.46 4.30
C ASP A 294 -4.02 -23.44 3.01
N ASP A 295 -4.81 -22.39 2.75
CA ASP A 295 -5.74 -22.32 1.61
C ASP A 295 -5.10 -22.78 0.28
N PRO A 296 -5.57 -23.89 -0.32
CA PRO A 296 -4.95 -24.48 -1.50
C PRO A 296 -5.48 -23.88 -2.80
N ARG A 297 -6.52 -23.02 -2.75
CA ARG A 297 -7.16 -22.46 -3.92
C ARG A 297 -6.15 -21.61 -4.71
N LYS A 298 -6.27 -21.65 -6.03
CA LYS A 298 -5.55 -20.71 -6.91
C LYS A 298 -6.05 -19.30 -6.64
N ASN A 299 -5.18 -18.32 -6.83
CA ASN A 299 -5.57 -16.92 -6.69
C ASN A 299 -6.69 -16.58 -7.67
N ALA A 300 -7.69 -15.87 -7.17
CA ALA A 300 -8.71 -15.23 -7.96
C ALA A 300 -8.18 -13.90 -8.53
N THR A 301 -8.64 -13.57 -9.73
CA THR A 301 -8.52 -12.23 -10.30
C THR A 301 -9.91 -11.67 -10.58
N THR A 302 -10.01 -10.35 -10.75
CA THR A 302 -11.27 -9.72 -11.18
C THR A 302 -11.82 -10.34 -12.47
N TRP A 303 -10.98 -10.89 -13.35
CA TRP A 303 -11.40 -11.58 -14.57
C TRP A 303 -11.98 -12.96 -14.30
N THR A 304 -11.34 -13.75 -13.43
CA THR A 304 -11.87 -15.07 -13.05
C THR A 304 -13.19 -14.94 -12.29
N GLU A 305 -13.33 -13.90 -11.45
CA GLU A 305 -14.58 -13.61 -10.73
C GLU A 305 -15.65 -13.06 -11.67
N PHE A 306 -15.28 -12.20 -12.62
CA PHE A 306 -16.21 -11.73 -13.64
C PHE A 306 -16.77 -12.87 -14.48
N LYS A 307 -15.92 -13.82 -14.90
CA LYS A 307 -16.34 -15.00 -15.63
C LYS A 307 -17.42 -15.78 -14.87
N LYS A 308 -17.20 -16.07 -13.59
CA LYS A 308 -18.20 -16.74 -12.73
C LYS A 308 -19.49 -15.93 -12.63
N TRP A 309 -19.37 -14.62 -12.43
CA TRP A 309 -20.52 -13.71 -12.29
C TRP A 309 -21.39 -13.67 -13.54
N ILE A 310 -20.79 -13.56 -14.73
CA ILE A 310 -21.56 -13.47 -15.98
C ILE A 310 -22.14 -14.83 -16.40
N ASP A 311 -21.42 -15.93 -16.18
CA ASP A 311 -21.92 -17.27 -16.47
C ASP A 311 -23.12 -17.61 -15.60
N ALA A 312 -23.10 -17.25 -14.31
CA ALA A 312 -24.23 -17.41 -13.41
C ALA A 312 -25.45 -16.60 -13.87
N LYS A 313 -25.26 -15.36 -14.35
CA LYS A 313 -26.33 -14.54 -14.91
C LYS A 313 -26.94 -15.17 -16.16
N ARG A 314 -26.11 -15.56 -17.14
CA ARG A 314 -26.55 -16.21 -18.37
C ARG A 314 -27.37 -17.48 -18.06
N ALA A 315 -26.90 -18.29 -17.11
CA ALA A 315 -27.62 -19.49 -16.69
C ALA A 315 -28.97 -19.19 -16.01
N ALA A 316 -29.07 -18.08 -15.27
CA ALA A 316 -30.32 -17.65 -14.64
C ALA A 316 -31.34 -17.12 -15.67
N ASP A 317 -30.87 -16.43 -16.70
CA ASP A 317 -31.74 -15.90 -17.75
C ASP A 317 -32.27 -17.00 -18.69
N LEU A 318 -31.52 -18.09 -18.89
CA LEU A 318 -32.01 -19.28 -19.60
C LEU A 318 -33.12 -20.04 -18.85
N LYS A 319 -33.30 -19.77 -17.55
CA LYS A 319 -34.33 -20.40 -16.71
C LYS A 319 -35.61 -19.57 -16.59
N LYS A 320 -35.63 -18.35 -17.15
CA LYS A 320 -36.81 -17.48 -17.21
C LYS A 320 -37.51 -17.67 -18.54
#